data_AF-A0AA43C393-F1
#
_entry.id   AF-A0AA43C393-F1
#
_cell.length_a   1.000
_cell.length_b   1.000
_cell.length_c   1.000
_cell.angle_alpha   90.00
_cell.angle_beta   90.00
_cell.angle_gamma   90.00
#
_symmetry.space_group_name_H-M   'P 1'
#
loop_
_entity.id
_entity.type
_entity.pdbx_description
1 polymer ?
#
loop_
_entity_poly.entity_id
_entity_poly.type
_entity_poly.pdbx_seq_one_letter_code
_entity_poly.pdbx_strand_id
1 'polypeptide(L)'
;MNDSIWHTFNYRDLRQVGFAVHSTVSVDLVLTLRGNCLIDVFDLNTLKQIAYLDFDTSKSIMLGSVFRSPLIGLPFSTSFRKRFETDLLPLKELRSKHEVGFFVHVDYRNKGKKELWNLDEMMMAIAFEIAFEDKIQDFTIKPTGETAPYYRKKFNAKICRQSRSDLTMTVHLKTVRKKLPHIRMIEKEGKTLFFRVKSVSDLTA
;
A
#
# COMPACT_ATOMS: atom_id res chain seq x y z
N MET A 1 -28.69 1.49 -12.06
CA MET A 1 -27.29 1.44 -12.54
C MET A 1 -26.44 1.91 -11.38
N ASN A 2 -25.54 1.07 -10.84
CA ASN A 2 -24.65 1.51 -9.75
C ASN A 2 -23.51 2.34 -10.35
N ASP A 3 -23.69 3.65 -10.38
CA ASP A 3 -22.61 4.56 -10.72
C ASP A 3 -21.55 4.45 -9.62
N SER A 4 -20.39 3.93 -9.99
CA SER A 4 -19.27 3.80 -9.05
C SER A 4 -18.68 5.18 -8.79
N ILE A 5 -18.59 5.57 -7.52
CA ILE A 5 -17.96 6.83 -7.11
C ILE A 5 -16.44 6.72 -7.25
N TRP A 6 -15.79 7.79 -7.70
CA TRP A 6 -14.34 7.87 -7.85
C TRP A 6 -13.80 9.06 -7.06
N HIS A 7 -12.84 8.79 -6.18
CA HIS A 7 -12.18 9.80 -5.36
C HIS A 7 -10.78 10.09 -5.90
N THR A 8 -10.36 11.35 -5.82
CA THR A 8 -9.02 11.77 -6.25
C THR A 8 -8.06 11.69 -5.08
N PHE A 9 -6.93 11.02 -5.28
CA PHE A 9 -5.80 11.00 -4.37
C PHE A 9 -4.62 11.74 -5.00
N ASN A 10 -4.04 12.69 -4.26
CA ASN A 10 -2.87 13.44 -4.73
C ASN A 10 -1.57 12.65 -4.49
N TYR A 11 -1.21 11.85 -5.50
CA TYR A 11 0.03 11.07 -5.48
C TYR A 11 1.26 11.98 -5.47
N ARG A 12 1.21 13.12 -6.15
CA ARG A 12 2.36 14.01 -6.25
C ARG A 12 2.70 14.68 -4.91
N ASP A 13 1.69 15.10 -4.15
CA ASP A 13 1.90 15.63 -2.80
C ASP A 13 2.50 14.58 -1.88
N LEU A 14 2.01 13.33 -1.94
CA LEU A 14 2.62 12.22 -1.20
C LEU A 14 4.12 12.09 -1.50
N ARG A 15 4.51 12.22 -2.77
CA ARG A 15 5.93 12.12 -3.19
C ARG A 15 6.79 13.29 -2.77
N GLN A 16 6.26 14.51 -2.82
CA GLN A 16 7.06 15.73 -2.63
C GLN A 16 7.05 16.23 -1.18
N VAL A 17 5.89 16.13 -0.52
CA VAL A 17 5.66 16.61 0.84
C VAL A 17 5.85 15.48 1.86
N GLY A 18 5.69 14.22 1.44
CA GLY A 18 5.79 13.05 2.31
C GLY A 18 4.47 12.64 2.95
N PHE A 19 3.35 13.30 2.63
CA PHE A 19 2.02 12.84 3.00
C PHE A 19 0.94 13.33 2.02
N ALA A 20 -0.20 12.66 2.01
CA ALA A 20 -1.40 13.09 1.31
C ALA A 20 -2.66 12.55 2.00
N VAL A 21 -3.75 13.30 1.89
CA VAL A 21 -5.06 12.91 2.44
C VAL A 21 -5.91 12.27 1.34
N HIS A 22 -6.59 11.18 1.69
CA HIS A 22 -7.59 10.53 0.87
C HIS A 22 -8.93 10.54 1.61
N SER A 23 -9.83 11.41 1.16
CA SER A 23 -11.17 11.55 1.72
C SER A 23 -12.19 10.81 0.86
N THR A 24 -12.94 9.91 1.48
CA THR A 24 -14.16 9.32 0.91
C THR A 24 -15.38 9.81 1.67
N VAL A 25 -16.56 9.30 1.31
CA VAL A 25 -17.80 9.64 2.01
C VAL A 25 -17.78 9.15 3.47
N SER A 26 -17.12 8.02 3.74
CA SER A 26 -17.17 7.34 5.04
C SER A 26 -15.86 7.34 5.83
N VAL A 27 -14.74 7.79 5.25
CA VAL A 27 -13.46 7.88 5.96
C VAL A 27 -12.50 8.91 5.38
N ASP A 28 -11.73 9.53 6.27
CA ASP A 28 -10.57 10.34 5.93
C ASP A 28 -9.29 9.60 6.31
N LEU A 29 -8.48 9.29 5.30
CA LEU A 29 -7.21 8.60 5.48
C LEU A 29 -6.03 9.54 5.24
N VAL A 30 -5.05 9.53 6.14
CA VAL A 30 -3.74 10.14 5.88
C VAL A 30 -2.76 9.06 5.50
N LEU A 31 -2.19 9.18 4.31
CA LEU A 31 -1.09 8.36 3.85
C LEU A 31 0.20 9.16 4.04
N THR A 32 1.22 8.55 4.65
CA THR A 32 2.57 9.14 4.78
C THR A 32 3.58 8.30 4.04
N LEU A 33 4.63 8.92 3.50
CA LEU A 33 5.73 8.27 2.79
C LEU A 33 7.05 8.62 3.47
N ARG A 34 7.78 7.60 3.95
CA ARG A 34 9.11 7.76 4.57
C ARG A 34 10.19 7.10 3.73
N GLY A 35 11.27 7.83 3.46
CA GLY A 35 12.46 7.28 2.79
C GLY A 35 12.19 6.65 1.41
N ASN A 36 11.08 7.00 0.75
CA ASN A 36 10.57 6.43 -0.51
C ASN A 36 10.16 4.95 -0.47
N CYS A 37 10.04 4.35 0.72
CA CYS A 37 9.91 2.91 0.86
C CYS A 37 8.85 2.49 1.88
N LEU A 38 8.44 3.37 2.79
CA LEU A 38 7.46 3.03 3.82
C LEU A 38 6.23 3.92 3.68
N ILE A 39 5.09 3.28 3.43
CA ILE A 39 3.78 3.92 3.43
C ILE A 39 3.06 3.54 4.71
N ASP A 40 2.68 4.53 5.52
CA ASP A 40 1.77 4.33 6.65
C ASP A 40 0.41 4.95 6.33
N VAL A 41 -0.67 4.34 6.80
CA VAL A 41 -2.03 4.87 6.65
C VAL A 41 -2.71 4.99 8.00
N PHE A 42 -3.22 6.18 8.29
CA PHE A 42 -3.96 6.52 9.50
C PHE A 42 -5.40 6.87 9.15
N ASP A 43 -6.36 6.38 9.93
CA ASP A 43 -7.73 6.87 9.90
C ASP A 43 -7.85 8.08 10.81
N LEU A 44 -8.17 9.24 10.25
CA LEU A 44 -8.27 10.49 11.00
C LEU A 44 -9.44 10.50 12.00
N ASN A 45 -10.49 9.73 11.75
CA ASN A 45 -11.63 9.66 12.66
C ASN A 45 -11.28 8.93 13.95
N THR A 46 -10.41 7.93 13.87
CA THR A 46 -10.02 7.12 15.03
C THR A 46 -8.62 7.43 15.54
N LEU A 47 -7.83 8.20 14.79
CA LEU A 47 -6.41 8.50 15.03
C LEU A 47 -5.55 7.24 15.19
N LYS A 48 -5.96 6.14 14.54
CA LYS A 48 -5.26 4.85 14.57
C LYS A 48 -4.56 4.62 13.25
N GLN A 49 -3.39 3.99 13.33
CA GLN A 49 -2.79 3.38 12.17
C GLN A 49 -3.57 2.14 11.77
N ILE A 50 -3.99 2.08 10.52
CA ILE A 50 -4.84 1.02 9.98
C ILE A 50 -4.16 0.24 8.86
N ALA A 51 -3.06 0.74 8.30
CA ALA A 51 -2.24 0.01 7.35
C ALA A 51 -0.78 0.47 7.35
N TYR A 52 0.10 -0.40 6.86
CA TYR A 52 1.43 -0.03 6.40
C TYR A 52 1.89 -0.93 5.25
N LEU A 53 2.74 -0.40 4.37
CA LEU A 53 3.46 -1.13 3.33
C LEU A 53 4.91 -0.68 3.37
N ASP A 54 5.79 -1.58 3.80
CA ASP A 54 7.23 -1.41 3.65
C ASP A 54 7.67 -2.11 2.36
N PHE A 55 8.28 -1.36 1.46
CA PHE A 55 8.75 -1.85 0.18
C PHE A 55 10.13 -1.30 -0.15
N ASP A 56 11.06 -2.19 -0.49
CA ASP A 56 12.40 -1.82 -0.93
C ASP A 56 12.49 -1.99 -2.44
N THR A 57 12.72 -0.91 -3.16
CA THR A 57 12.94 -0.94 -4.61
C THR A 57 14.20 -1.72 -5.00
N SER A 58 15.13 -1.93 -4.07
CA SER A 58 16.36 -2.72 -4.27
C SER A 58 16.27 -4.18 -3.78
N LYS A 59 15.15 -4.62 -3.18
CA LYS A 59 14.99 -5.99 -2.65
C LYS A 59 13.62 -6.58 -2.99
N SER A 60 13.47 -7.91 -2.87
CA SER A 60 12.16 -8.55 -2.97
C SER A 60 11.30 -8.28 -1.74
N ILE A 61 10.01 -7.99 -1.94
CA ILE A 61 9.11 -7.60 -0.85
C ILE A 61 8.33 -8.81 -0.35
N MET A 62 8.31 -9.05 0.96
CA MET A 62 7.54 -10.14 1.55
C MET A 62 6.09 -9.72 1.80
N LEU A 63 5.17 -10.43 1.15
CA LEU A 63 3.74 -10.19 1.20
C LEU A 63 3.05 -11.36 1.93
N GLY A 64 3.57 -11.69 3.12
CA GLY A 64 3.05 -12.80 3.92
C GLY A 64 1.80 -12.42 4.72
N SER A 65 0.80 -13.32 4.75
CA SER A 65 -0.40 -13.20 5.59
C SER A 65 -0.12 -13.25 7.10
N VAL A 66 1.07 -13.70 7.50
CA VAL A 66 1.46 -13.92 8.91
C VAL A 66 2.14 -12.71 9.55
N PHE A 67 2.35 -11.61 8.81
CA PHE A 67 2.77 -10.35 9.42
C PHE A 67 1.58 -9.74 10.18
N ARG A 68 1.33 -10.24 11.39
CA ARG A 68 0.84 -9.39 12.49
C ARG A 68 1.76 -8.19 12.48
N SER A 69 1.17 -6.97 12.55
CA SER A 69 1.88 -5.68 12.61
C SER A 69 3.32 -5.92 13.06
N PRO A 70 4.32 -5.96 12.16
CA PRO A 70 5.67 -6.02 12.60
C PRO A 70 5.74 -4.84 13.54
N LEU A 71 6.23 -5.11 14.74
CA LEU A 71 6.70 -4.08 15.63
C LEU A 71 7.92 -3.41 14.97
N ILE A 72 7.81 -2.98 13.70
CA ILE A 72 8.48 -1.80 13.20
C ILE A 72 7.96 -0.75 14.16
N GLY A 73 8.82 -0.27 15.05
CA GLY A 73 8.49 0.75 16.02
C GLY A 73 7.86 1.92 15.30
N LEU A 74 6.53 1.92 15.26
CA LEU A 74 5.75 2.99 14.70
C LEU A 74 5.73 4.07 15.78
N PRO A 75 6.32 5.24 15.54
CA PRO A 75 5.85 6.39 16.28
C PRO A 75 4.38 6.57 15.91
N PHE A 76 3.60 7.24 16.74
CA PHE A 76 2.28 7.80 16.39
C PHE A 76 1.02 7.01 16.76
N SER A 77 1.07 6.01 17.64
CA SER A 77 -0.01 5.95 18.62
C SER A 77 0.49 6.59 19.91
N THR A 78 -0.18 7.66 20.34
CA THR A 78 0.10 8.35 21.61
C THR A 78 0.07 7.37 22.77
N SER A 79 -0.75 6.33 22.66
CA SER A 79 -0.84 5.20 23.58
C SER A 79 0.37 4.24 23.50
N PHE A 80 1.01 4.06 22.35
CA PHE A 80 2.22 3.24 22.22
C PHE A 80 3.46 3.96 22.77
N ARG A 81 3.62 5.26 22.49
CA ARG A 81 4.68 6.09 23.08
C ARG A 81 4.57 6.17 24.61
N LYS A 82 3.34 6.34 25.14
CA LYS A 82 3.10 6.33 26.59
C LYS A 82 3.32 4.97 27.24
N ARG A 83 3.16 3.87 26.50
CA ARG A 83 3.23 2.51 27.07
C ARG A 83 4.64 1.92 27.06
N PHE A 84 5.54 2.39 26.21
CA PHE A 84 6.81 1.67 25.98
C PHE A 84 8.10 2.49 26.12
N GLU A 85 8.07 3.79 26.48
CA GLU A 85 9.26 4.60 26.85
C GLU A 85 10.55 4.24 26.08
N THR A 86 10.47 4.11 24.75
CA THR A 86 11.60 3.62 23.94
C THR A 86 11.97 4.63 22.87
N ASP A 87 13.27 4.94 22.82
CA ASP A 87 13.87 5.70 21.74
C ASP A 87 13.56 5.05 20.40
N LEU A 88 13.00 5.85 19.49
CA LEU A 88 12.62 5.40 18.15
C LEU A 88 13.90 5.19 17.33
N LEU A 89 14.21 3.93 17.03
CA LEU A 89 15.36 3.60 16.19
C LEU A 89 15.24 4.28 14.80
N PRO A 90 16.33 4.83 14.25
CA PRO A 90 16.36 5.34 12.88
C PRO A 90 15.89 4.30 11.86
N LEU A 91 15.16 4.73 10.82
CA LEU A 91 14.59 3.87 9.76
C LEU A 91 15.63 2.92 9.14
N LYS A 92 16.86 3.39 8.95
CA LYS A 92 17.98 2.61 8.39
C LYS A 92 18.36 1.41 9.28
N GLU A 93 18.25 1.57 10.60
CA GLU A 93 18.58 0.54 11.58
C GLU A 93 17.46 -0.48 11.76
N LEU A 94 16.20 -0.05 11.60
CA LEU A 94 15.06 -0.97 11.52
C LEU A 94 15.17 -1.87 10.28
N ARG A 95 15.56 -1.32 9.13
CA ARG A 95 15.62 -2.05 7.85
C ARG A 95 16.76 -3.06 7.71
N SER A 96 17.81 -2.97 8.52
CA SER A 96 18.88 -3.97 8.51
C SER A 96 18.50 -5.27 9.24
N LYS A 97 17.45 -5.23 10.06
CA LYS A 97 17.06 -6.33 10.96
C LYS A 97 15.72 -7.00 10.63
N HIS A 98 14.89 -6.39 9.78
CA HIS A 98 13.52 -6.85 9.54
C HIS A 98 13.22 -7.14 8.07
N GLU A 99 12.40 -8.18 7.86
CA GLU A 99 11.72 -8.44 6.59
C GLU A 99 10.66 -7.36 6.35
N VAL A 100 10.61 -6.83 5.12
CA VAL A 100 9.62 -5.82 4.73
C VAL A 100 8.24 -6.45 4.65
N GLY A 101 7.21 -5.80 5.22
CA GLY A 101 5.88 -6.37 5.41
C GLY A 101 4.75 -5.53 4.81
N PHE A 102 3.58 -6.13 4.68
CA PHE A 102 2.37 -5.48 4.21
C PHE A 102 1.18 -5.85 5.10
N PHE A 103 0.51 -4.82 5.63
CA PHE A 103 -0.65 -5.00 6.50
C PHE A 103 -1.71 -3.96 6.20
N VAL A 104 -2.96 -4.41 6.19
CA VAL A 104 -4.16 -3.57 6.19
C VAL A 104 -5.15 -4.17 7.16
N HIS A 105 -5.76 -3.34 8.00
CA HIS A 105 -6.81 -3.72 8.94
C HIS A 105 -8.05 -4.23 8.19
N VAL A 106 -8.71 -5.28 8.71
CA VAL A 106 -9.77 -6.02 7.99
C VAL A 106 -10.94 -5.13 7.53
N ASP A 107 -11.35 -4.15 8.35
CA ASP A 107 -12.44 -3.22 8.02
C ASP A 107 -12.13 -2.30 6.82
N TYR A 108 -10.87 -2.24 6.39
CA TYR A 108 -10.39 -1.42 5.27
C TYR A 108 -10.04 -2.24 4.02
N ARG A 109 -10.18 -3.57 4.08
CA ARG A 109 -9.92 -4.47 2.96
C ARG A 109 -11.18 -4.78 2.17
N ASN A 110 -11.05 -4.89 0.84
CA ASN A 110 -12.03 -5.54 -0.06
C ASN A 110 -13.50 -5.25 0.23
N LYS A 111 -13.96 -4.00 0.08
CA LYS A 111 -15.34 -3.57 0.43
C LYS A 111 -15.66 -3.77 1.91
N GLY A 112 -14.67 -3.59 2.78
CA GLY A 112 -14.86 -3.59 4.22
C GLY A 112 -15.80 -2.45 4.64
N LYS A 113 -16.09 -2.38 5.94
CA LYS A 113 -17.10 -1.49 6.55
C LYS A 113 -16.91 0.02 6.25
N LYS A 114 -15.79 0.40 5.64
CA LYS A 114 -15.45 1.78 5.27
C LYS A 114 -15.63 2.09 3.79
N GLU A 115 -16.33 1.23 3.02
CA GLU A 115 -16.66 1.39 1.59
C GLU A 115 -15.48 1.72 0.65
N LEU A 116 -14.26 1.48 1.12
CA LEU A 116 -13.06 1.51 0.32
C LEU A 116 -13.01 0.22 -0.49
N TRP A 117 -13.01 0.34 -1.82
CA TRP A 117 -13.09 -0.83 -2.69
C TRP A 117 -11.89 -1.77 -2.48
N ASN A 118 -10.67 -1.22 -2.30
CA ASN A 118 -9.53 -1.96 -1.74
C ASN A 118 -8.33 -1.04 -1.39
N LEU A 119 -8.06 -0.80 -0.10
CA LEU A 119 -6.86 -0.06 0.34
C LEU A 119 -5.54 -0.79 -0.03
N ASP A 120 -5.54 -2.12 -0.10
CA ASP A 120 -4.38 -2.92 -0.54
C ASP A 120 -3.95 -2.53 -1.96
N GLU A 121 -4.92 -2.33 -2.85
CA GLU A 121 -4.64 -1.97 -4.24
C GLU A 121 -4.06 -0.58 -4.35
N MET A 122 -4.57 0.37 -3.55
CA MET A 122 -4.08 1.74 -3.51
C MET A 122 -2.63 1.79 -3.04
N MET A 123 -2.31 1.09 -1.94
CA MET A 123 -0.95 1.07 -1.42
C MET A 123 0.02 0.39 -2.39
N MET A 124 -0.37 -0.72 -3.00
CA MET A 124 0.44 -1.38 -4.02
C MET A 124 0.63 -0.50 -5.27
N ALA A 125 -0.41 0.23 -5.71
CA ALA A 125 -0.29 1.16 -6.84
C ALA A 125 0.68 2.31 -6.56
N ILE A 126 0.65 2.87 -5.35
CA ILE A 126 1.62 3.89 -4.92
C ILE A 126 3.04 3.31 -4.97
N ALA A 127 3.27 2.13 -4.41
CA ALA A 127 4.59 1.49 -4.42
C ALA A 127 5.08 1.17 -5.84
N PHE A 128 4.21 0.67 -6.71
CA PHE A 128 4.50 0.42 -8.12
C PHE A 128 4.84 1.70 -8.88
N GLU A 129 4.13 2.80 -8.60
CA GLU A 129 4.39 4.08 -9.25
C GLU A 129 5.73 4.64 -8.81
N ILE A 130 6.03 4.60 -7.50
CA ILE A 130 7.34 5.00 -6.96
C ILE A 130 8.46 4.22 -7.64
N ALA A 131 8.37 2.89 -7.65
CA ALA A 131 9.40 2.05 -8.26
C ALA A 131 9.58 2.34 -9.76
N PHE A 132 8.49 2.59 -10.49
CA PHE A 132 8.58 2.91 -11.91
C PHE A 132 9.18 4.31 -12.17
N GLU A 133 8.84 5.32 -11.36
CA GLU A 133 9.50 6.63 -11.42
C GLU A 133 11.02 6.47 -11.21
N ASP A 134 11.40 5.57 -10.30
CA ASP A 134 12.79 5.18 -9.99
C ASP A 134 13.40 4.22 -11.04
N LYS A 135 12.77 4.08 -12.21
CA LYS A 135 13.23 3.32 -13.40
C LYS A 135 13.30 1.80 -13.22
N ILE A 136 12.58 1.27 -12.24
CA ILE A 136 12.41 -0.17 -12.10
C ILE A 136 11.39 -0.67 -13.12
N GLN A 137 11.71 -1.80 -13.77
CA GLN A 137 10.82 -2.45 -14.72
C GLN A 137 9.98 -3.53 -14.05
N ASP A 138 10.63 -4.29 -13.18
CA ASP A 138 10.09 -5.50 -12.56
C ASP A 138 10.12 -5.36 -11.04
N PHE A 139 8.94 -5.50 -10.44
CA PHE A 139 8.76 -5.38 -9.00
C PHE A 139 8.56 -6.78 -8.41
N THR A 140 9.50 -7.23 -7.59
CA THR A 140 9.48 -8.59 -7.04
C THR A 140 8.75 -8.64 -5.70
N ILE A 141 7.80 -9.56 -5.61
CA ILE A 141 6.99 -9.83 -4.43
C ILE A 141 7.14 -11.30 -4.00
N LYS A 142 6.99 -11.57 -2.72
CA LYS A 142 7.03 -12.89 -2.09
C LYS A 142 5.73 -13.12 -1.31
N PRO A 143 4.63 -13.47 -1.99
CA PRO A 143 3.38 -13.76 -1.30
C PRO A 143 3.46 -15.08 -0.54
N THR A 144 2.65 -15.23 0.51
CA THR A 144 2.34 -16.57 1.04
C THR A 144 1.57 -17.40 0.01
N GLY A 145 1.64 -18.73 0.12
CA GLY A 145 0.94 -19.64 -0.80
C GLY A 145 -0.54 -19.31 -0.98
N GLU A 146 -1.22 -18.91 0.10
CA GLU A 146 -2.65 -18.53 0.10
C GLU A 146 -2.93 -17.19 -0.59
N THR A 147 -1.98 -16.24 -0.57
CA THR A 147 -2.15 -14.90 -1.13
C THR A 147 -1.64 -14.78 -2.57
N ALA A 148 -0.85 -15.75 -3.05
CA ALA A 148 -0.35 -15.76 -4.43
C ALA A 148 -1.45 -15.66 -5.51
N PRO A 149 -2.60 -16.35 -5.40
CA PRO A 149 -3.69 -16.22 -6.37
C PRO A 149 -4.23 -14.79 -6.47
N TYR A 150 -4.29 -14.06 -5.35
CA TYR A 150 -4.72 -12.66 -5.32
C TYR A 150 -3.79 -11.78 -6.16
N TYR A 151 -2.47 -11.88 -5.95
CA TYR A 151 -1.51 -11.06 -6.70
C TYR A 151 -1.42 -11.44 -8.18
N ARG A 152 -1.58 -12.74 -8.52
CA ARG A 152 -1.71 -13.19 -9.91
C ARG A 152 -2.89 -12.55 -10.61
N LYS A 153 -4.08 -12.68 -10.02
CA LYS A 153 -5.34 -12.21 -10.62
C LYS A 153 -5.36 -10.69 -10.73
N LYS A 154 -4.90 -9.99 -9.69
CA LYS A 154 -5.10 -8.55 -9.57
C LYS A 154 -3.99 -7.72 -10.23
N PHE A 155 -2.75 -8.18 -10.12
CA PHE A 155 -1.58 -7.45 -10.60
C PHE A 155 -0.85 -8.15 -11.75
N ASN A 156 -1.42 -9.25 -12.27
CA ASN A 156 -0.79 -10.07 -13.30
C ASN A 156 0.62 -10.52 -12.90
N ALA A 157 0.83 -10.78 -11.60
CA ALA A 157 2.11 -11.23 -11.09
C ALA A 157 2.47 -12.61 -11.68
N LYS A 158 3.70 -12.77 -12.15
CA LYS A 158 4.20 -14.02 -12.75
C LYS A 158 5.11 -14.74 -11.77
N ILE A 159 4.96 -16.05 -11.65
CA ILE A 159 5.83 -16.89 -10.81
C ILE A 159 7.23 -16.92 -11.43
N CYS A 160 8.26 -16.62 -10.65
CA CYS A 160 9.65 -16.62 -11.12
C CYS A 160 10.42 -17.85 -10.64
N ARG A 161 10.34 -18.17 -9.35
CA ARG A 161 10.98 -19.36 -8.75
C ARG A 161 10.12 -19.91 -7.61
N GLN A 162 9.99 -21.23 -7.58
CA GLN A 162 9.49 -22.00 -6.45
C GLN A 162 10.69 -22.74 -5.86
N SER A 163 11.27 -22.21 -4.80
CA SER A 163 12.14 -23.04 -3.96
C SER A 163 11.27 -23.84 -2.99
N ARG A 164 11.82 -24.90 -2.37
CA ARG A 164 11.08 -25.72 -1.38
C ARG A 164 10.57 -24.91 -0.17
N SER A 165 11.04 -23.67 0.04
CA SER A 165 10.66 -22.80 1.16
C SER A 165 9.98 -21.48 0.76
N ASP A 166 10.30 -20.90 -0.41
CA ASP A 166 9.82 -19.55 -0.80
C ASP A 166 9.23 -19.50 -2.22
N LEU A 167 8.06 -18.88 -2.34
CA LEU A 167 7.43 -18.47 -3.61
C LEU A 167 7.78 -17.00 -3.93
N THR A 168 8.40 -16.77 -5.07
CA THR A 168 8.66 -15.43 -5.60
C THR A 168 7.86 -15.16 -6.86
N MET A 169 7.38 -13.94 -7.00
CA MET A 169 6.64 -13.47 -8.16
C MET A 169 7.10 -12.09 -8.59
N THR A 170 6.95 -11.78 -9.87
CA THR A 170 7.32 -10.49 -10.44
C THR A 170 6.13 -9.82 -11.09
N VAL A 171 5.99 -8.52 -10.84
CA VAL A 171 5.00 -7.64 -11.45
C VAL A 171 5.71 -6.70 -12.41
N HIS A 172 5.36 -6.76 -13.70
CA HIS A 172 5.92 -5.88 -14.71
C HIS A 172 5.22 -4.51 -14.68
N LEU A 173 5.93 -3.49 -14.20
CA LEU A 173 5.36 -2.20 -13.79
C LEU A 173 4.74 -1.42 -14.95
N LYS A 174 5.36 -1.46 -16.13
CA LYS A 174 4.84 -0.78 -17.34
C LYS A 174 3.46 -1.32 -17.76
N THR A 175 3.19 -2.59 -17.48
CA THR A 175 1.93 -3.24 -17.88
C THR A 175 0.88 -3.10 -16.78
N VAL A 176 1.24 -3.34 -15.52
CA VAL A 176 0.28 -3.37 -14.41
C VAL A 176 -0.38 -2.01 -14.19
N ARG A 177 0.40 -0.91 -14.31
CA ARG A 177 -0.07 0.46 -14.06
C ARG A 177 -1.28 0.85 -14.91
N LYS A 178 -1.42 0.24 -16.10
CA LYS A 178 -2.51 0.52 -17.06
C LYS A 178 -3.72 -0.41 -16.89
N LYS A 179 -3.62 -1.41 -16.01
CA LYS A 179 -4.60 -2.51 -15.89
C LYS A 179 -5.15 -2.68 -14.49
N LEU A 180 -4.89 -1.74 -13.58
CA LEU A 180 -5.46 -1.78 -12.24
C LEU A 180 -6.98 -1.60 -12.32
N PRO A 181 -7.78 -2.55 -11.80
CA PRO A 181 -9.23 -2.52 -11.96
C PRO A 181 -9.92 -1.36 -11.25
N HIS A 182 -9.33 -0.84 -10.16
CA HIS A 182 -9.98 0.17 -9.31
C HIS A 182 -9.17 1.45 -9.17
N ILE A 183 -8.08 1.59 -9.92
CA ILE A 183 -7.21 2.77 -9.89
C ILE A 183 -6.95 3.24 -11.31
N ARG A 184 -7.17 4.53 -11.53
CA ARG A 184 -6.82 5.21 -12.79
C ARG A 184 -5.81 6.29 -12.49
N MET A 185 -4.71 6.29 -13.22
CA MET A 185 -3.69 7.32 -13.11
C MET A 185 -4.07 8.52 -13.96
N ILE A 186 -3.84 9.72 -13.41
CA ILE A 186 -3.91 10.98 -14.15
C ILE A 186 -2.48 11.49 -14.27
N GLU A 187 -1.97 11.49 -15.50
CA GLU A 187 -0.61 11.90 -15.82
C GLU A 187 -0.60 13.30 -16.45
N LYS A 188 0.45 14.07 -16.16
CA LYS A 188 0.79 15.32 -16.86
C LYS A 188 2.29 15.29 -17.15
N GLU A 189 2.67 15.58 -18.40
CA GLU A 189 4.09 15.61 -18.82
C GLU A 189 4.85 14.31 -18.47
N GLY A 190 4.18 13.17 -18.60
CA GLY A 190 4.76 11.84 -18.31
C GLY A 190 4.99 11.57 -16.82
N LYS A 191 4.47 12.40 -15.92
CA LYS A 191 4.47 12.17 -14.46
C LYS A 191 3.06 11.95 -13.95
N THR A 192 2.91 10.99 -13.05
CA THR A 192 1.65 10.80 -12.34
C THR A 192 1.42 11.96 -11.37
N LEU A 193 0.27 12.61 -11.48
CA LEU A 193 -0.17 13.64 -10.54
C LEU A 193 -1.15 13.08 -9.53
N PHE A 194 -2.16 12.36 -10.02
CA PHE A 194 -3.25 11.87 -9.20
C PHE A 194 -3.57 10.41 -9.49
N PHE A 195 -4.12 9.74 -8.49
CA PHE A 195 -4.88 8.51 -8.68
C PHE A 195 -6.36 8.78 -8.49
N ARG A 196 -7.19 8.37 -9.44
CA ARG A 196 -8.62 8.18 -9.19
C ARG A 196 -8.80 6.78 -8.63
N VAL A 197 -9.32 6.71 -7.41
CA VAL A 197 -9.57 5.47 -6.67
C VAL A 197 -11.06 5.22 -6.65
N LYS A 198 -11.47 4.02 -7.07
CA LYS A 198 -12.87 3.60 -7.07
C LYS A 198 -13.33 3.34 -5.64
N SER A 199 -14.52 3.81 -5.28
CA SER A 199 -15.22 3.47 -4.04
C SER A 199 -16.49 2.65 -4.33
N VAL A 200 -17.02 1.99 -3.31
CA VAL A 200 -18.35 1.36 -3.36
C VAL A 200 -19.39 2.50 -3.31
N SER A 201 -20.43 2.45 -4.14
CA SER A 201 -21.54 3.40 -3.99
C SER A 201 -22.34 3.06 -2.73
N ASP A 202 -22.71 4.07 -1.96
CA ASP A 202 -23.82 4.00 -1.00
C ASP A 202 -25.14 3.85 -1.77
N LEU A 203 -25.41 2.62 -2.23
CA LEU A 203 -26.74 2.22 -2.68
C LEU A 203 -27.15 0.97 -1.92
N THR A 204 -27.19 1.11 -0.60
CA THR A 204 -28.28 0.50 0.18
C THR A 204 -29.29 1.61 0.44
N ALA A 205 -30.29 1.70 -0.43
CA ALA A 205 -31.61 2.16 -0.03
C ALA A 205 -32.27 1.05 0.81
#